data_AF-A0A6N8KUZ4-F1
#
_entry.id   AF-A0A6N8KUZ4-F1
#
_cell.length_a   1.000
_cell.length_b   1.000
_cell.length_c   1.000
_cell.angle_alpha   90.00
_cell.angle_beta   90.00
_cell.angle_gamma   90.00
#
_symmetry.space_group_name_H-M   'P 1'
#
loop_
_entity.id
_entity.type
_entity.pdbx_description
1 polymer ?
#
loop_
_entity_poly.entity_id
_entity_poly.type
_entity_poly.pdbx_seq_one_letter_code
_entity_poly.pdbx_strand_id
1 'polypeptide(L)'
;MNDLFAAVYENDFIGFFSSGFSEEIYNQFLYQKYGLTLIISVLLGVLVYYKLMDKPRFARLLYWLIVLLVTVVFNFVFLFTDARSTLKVAGFTFDQEYLSLAIVNALYAAVLFCLLSVIVKFFSINTSKIPF
;
A
#
# COMPACT_ATOMS: atom_id res chain seq x y z
N MET A 1 -15.22 3.96 -10.65
CA MET A 1 -14.21 3.14 -9.91
C MET A 1 -13.14 4.02 -9.31
N ASN A 2 -12.63 5.00 -10.08
CA ASN A 2 -11.71 6.01 -9.56
C ASN A 2 -12.27 6.79 -8.37
N ASP A 3 -13.59 7.06 -8.35
CA ASP A 3 -14.27 7.77 -7.25
C ASP A 3 -14.15 7.07 -5.90
N LEU A 4 -14.19 5.74 -5.89
CA LEU A 4 -14.04 4.95 -4.66
C LEU A 4 -12.63 5.10 -4.10
N PHE A 5 -11.62 5.05 -4.96
CA PHE A 5 -10.23 5.22 -4.53
C PHE A 5 -9.94 6.68 -4.16
N ALA A 6 -10.46 7.64 -4.91
CA ALA A 6 -10.36 9.07 -4.58
C ALA A 6 -10.96 9.35 -3.20
N ALA A 7 -12.15 8.84 -2.89
CA ALA A 7 -12.77 8.99 -1.57
C ALA A 7 -11.95 8.36 -0.43
N VAL A 8 -11.17 7.31 -0.70
CA VAL A 8 -10.26 6.71 0.28
C VAL A 8 -9.02 7.58 0.49
N TYR A 9 -8.39 8.06 -0.58
CA TYR A 9 -7.16 8.85 -0.48
C TYR A 9 -7.40 10.30 -0.02
N GLU A 10 -8.52 10.91 -0.39
CA GLU A 10 -8.87 12.31 -0.08
C GLU A 10 -9.71 12.45 1.20
N ASN A 11 -9.74 11.42 2.06
CA ASN A 11 -10.45 11.53 3.32
C ASN A 11 -9.83 12.63 4.19
N ASP A 12 -10.66 13.53 4.74
CA ASP A 12 -10.29 14.65 5.63
C ASP A 12 -9.36 14.28 6.79
N PHE A 13 -9.30 12.99 7.15
CA PHE A 13 -8.44 12.49 8.22
C PHE A 13 -6.95 12.40 7.82
N ILE A 14 -6.62 12.17 6.54
CA ILE A 14 -5.25 11.85 6.11
C ILE A 14 -4.86 12.56 4.80
N GLY A 15 -5.80 12.82 3.90
CA GLY A 15 -5.56 13.37 2.57
C GLY A 15 -5.69 14.88 2.51
N PHE A 16 -4.60 15.60 2.77
CA PHE A 16 -4.54 17.04 2.51
C PHE A 16 -3.78 17.30 1.20
N PHE A 17 -4.53 17.43 0.11
CA PHE A 17 -3.98 17.72 -1.22
C PHE A 17 -4.58 19.02 -1.76
N SER A 18 -3.83 19.74 -2.58
CA SER A 18 -4.38 20.87 -3.33
C SER A 18 -5.41 20.37 -4.35
N SER A 19 -6.41 21.21 -4.64
CA SER A 19 -7.45 20.89 -5.63
C SER A 19 -6.87 20.58 -7.00
N GLY A 20 -5.80 21.27 -7.41
CA GLY A 20 -5.12 21.03 -8.70
C GLY A 20 -4.42 19.67 -8.75
N PHE A 21 -3.81 19.22 -7.66
CA PHE A 21 -3.20 17.89 -7.59
C PHE A 21 -4.24 16.78 -7.63
N SER A 22 -5.29 16.92 -6.82
CA SER A 22 -6.42 15.99 -6.78
C SER A 22 -7.07 15.81 -8.15
N GLU A 23 -7.31 16.91 -8.87
CA GLU A 23 -7.89 16.89 -10.21
C GLU A 23 -6.99 16.16 -11.22
N GLU A 24 -5.69 16.43 -11.21
CA GLU A 24 -4.74 15.78 -12.12
C GLU A 24 -4.58 14.28 -11.83
N ILE A 25 -4.53 13.87 -10.56
CA ILE A 25 -4.47 12.45 -10.18
C ILE A 25 -5.78 11.73 -10.54
N TYR A 26 -6.91 12.40 -10.36
CA TYR A 26 -8.20 11.86 -10.75
C TYR A 26 -8.28 11.68 -12.27
N ASN A 27 -7.97 12.72 -13.05
CA ASN A 27 -8.06 12.71 -14.52
C ASN A 27 -7.12 11.67 -15.16
N GLN A 28 -5.97 11.38 -14.54
CA GLN A 28 -5.02 10.37 -15.01
C GLN A 28 -5.31 8.96 -14.48
N PHE A 29 -6.45 8.74 -13.81
CA PHE A 29 -6.84 7.44 -13.21
C PHE A 29 -5.79 6.87 -12.23
N LEU A 30 -4.98 7.74 -11.63
CA LEU A 30 -3.87 7.34 -10.79
C LEU A 30 -4.36 6.82 -9.43
N TYR A 31 -5.46 7.34 -8.88
CA TYR A 31 -6.07 6.80 -7.65
C TYR A 31 -6.44 5.33 -7.80
N GLN A 32 -7.10 4.96 -8.91
CA GLN A 32 -7.43 3.57 -9.18
C GLN A 32 -6.18 2.69 -9.35
N LYS A 33 -5.17 3.17 -10.10
CA LYS A 33 -3.91 2.45 -10.30
C LYS A 33 -3.21 2.16 -8.97
N TYR A 34 -3.11 3.15 -8.10
CA TYR A 34 -2.43 3.02 -6.80
C TYR A 34 -3.22 2.16 -5.84
N GLY A 35 -4.54 2.32 -5.77
CA GLY A 35 -5.38 1.48 -4.91
C GLY A 35 -5.37 0.00 -5.31
N LEU A 36 -5.40 -0.32 -6.60
CA LEU A 36 -5.26 -1.70 -7.07
C LEU A 36 -3.88 -2.28 -6.78
N THR A 37 -2.83 -1.47 -7.00
CA THR A 37 -1.45 -1.89 -6.71
C THR A 37 -1.26 -2.17 -5.22
N LEU A 38 -1.85 -1.35 -4.35
CA LEU A 38 -1.86 -1.55 -2.91
C LEU A 38 -2.53 -2.88 -2.54
N ILE A 39 -3.74 -3.14 -3.04
CA ILE A 39 -4.47 -4.38 -2.72
C ILE A 39 -3.68 -5.61 -3.18
N ILE A 40 -3.17 -5.59 -4.42
CA ILE A 40 -2.43 -6.72 -5.00
C ILE A 40 -1.12 -6.96 -4.25
N SER A 41 -0.34 -5.91 -4.01
CA SER A 41 0.97 -6.03 -3.35
C SER A 41 0.84 -6.51 -1.90
N VAL A 42 -0.16 -6.01 -1.16
CA VAL A 42 -0.45 -6.48 0.20
C VAL A 42 -0.90 -7.93 0.19
N LEU A 43 -1.80 -8.31 -0.72
CA LEU A 43 -2.27 -9.69 -0.83
C LEU A 43 -1.12 -10.65 -1.16
N LEU A 44 -0.21 -10.25 -2.05
CA LEU A 44 1.01 -11.01 -2.34
C LEU A 44 1.92 -11.10 -1.11
N GLY A 45 2.15 -10.00 -0.39
CA GLY A 45 2.97 -10.00 0.82
C GLY A 45 2.43 -10.97 1.89
N VAL A 46 1.12 -10.94 2.14
CA VAL A 46 0.45 -11.85 3.09
C VAL A 46 0.54 -13.30 2.62
N LEU A 47 0.31 -13.59 1.33
CA LEU A 47 0.45 -14.93 0.77
C LEU A 47 1.88 -15.47 0.86
N VAL A 48 2.89 -14.61 0.61
CA VAL A 48 4.29 -14.98 0.75
C VAL A 48 4.59 -15.42 2.17
N TYR A 49 4.14 -14.67 3.17
CA TYR A 49 4.38 -15.03 4.57
C TYR A 49 3.61 -16.29 5.00
N TYR A 50 2.29 -16.34 4.80
CA TYR A 50 1.47 -17.42 5.35
C TYR A 50 1.41 -18.71 4.52
N LYS A 51 1.77 -18.68 3.23
CA LYS A 51 1.74 -19.87 2.35
C LYS A 51 3.12 -20.33 1.89
N LEU A 52 3.98 -19.41 1.45
CA LEU A 52 5.34 -19.77 0.98
C LEU A 52 6.32 -19.98 2.13
N MET A 53 6.18 -19.20 3.20
CA MET A 53 7.04 -19.27 4.39
C MET A 53 6.44 -20.07 5.55
N ASP A 54 5.44 -20.94 5.30
CA ASP A 54 4.85 -21.85 6.31
C ASP A 54 5.82 -22.99 6.69
N LYS A 55 6.94 -22.63 7.30
CA LYS A 55 7.94 -23.55 7.85
C LYS A 55 8.26 -23.16 9.29
N PRO A 56 8.62 -24.12 10.17
CA PRO A 56 8.89 -23.86 11.59
C PRO A 56 9.99 -22.80 11.82
N ARG A 57 10.95 -22.70 10.90
CA ARG A 57 12.05 -21.72 10.97
C ARG A 57 11.59 -20.27 10.79
N PHE A 58 10.53 -20.05 10.01
CA PHE A 58 10.03 -18.73 9.65
C PHE A 58 8.84 -18.27 10.50
N ALA A 59 8.33 -19.14 11.37
CA ALA A 59 7.42 -18.79 12.46
C ALA A 59 8.17 -17.95 13.51
N ARG A 60 8.54 -16.71 13.15
CA ARG A 60 9.04 -15.68 14.06
C ARG A 60 8.47 -14.31 13.65
N LEU A 61 8.16 -13.49 14.66
CA LEU A 61 7.60 -12.15 14.49
C LEU A 61 8.48 -11.24 13.63
N LEU A 62 9.79 -11.45 13.70
CA LEU A 62 10.77 -10.72 12.92
C LEU A 62 10.60 -10.94 11.40
N TYR A 63 10.29 -12.16 10.95
CA TYR A 63 10.07 -12.40 9.52
C TYR A 63 8.76 -11.77 9.04
N TRP A 64 7.71 -11.79 9.86
CA TRP A 64 6.46 -11.10 9.57
C TRP A 64 6.69 -9.59 9.42
N LEU A 65 7.41 -8.98 10.37
CA LEU A 65 7.76 -7.56 10.31
C LEU A 65 8.61 -7.22 9.08
N ILE A 66 9.53 -8.09 8.68
CA ILE A 66 10.32 -7.88 7.46
C ILE A 66 9.41 -7.86 6.23
N VAL A 67 8.47 -8.81 6.11
CA VAL A 67 7.55 -8.85 4.96
C VAL A 67 6.62 -7.64 4.94
N LEU A 68 6.11 -7.23 6.10
CA LEU A 68 5.34 -5.99 6.25
C LEU A 68 6.17 -4.79 5.78
N LEU A 69 7.38 -4.63 6.31
CA LEU A 69 8.24 -3.50 6.00
C LEU A 69 8.60 -3.46 4.51
N VAL A 70 8.93 -4.60 3.91
CA VAL A 70 9.18 -4.72 2.46
C VAL A 70 7.95 -4.31 1.65
N THR A 71 6.75 -4.76 2.05
CA THR A 71 5.50 -4.41 1.36
C THR A 71 5.20 -2.91 1.44
N VAL A 72 5.39 -2.31 2.61
CA VAL A 72 5.20 -0.88 2.85
C VAL A 72 6.19 -0.05 2.05
N VAL A 73 7.48 -0.38 2.11
CA VAL A 73 8.54 0.32 1.37
C VAL A 73 8.33 0.19 -0.14
N PHE A 74 7.95 -1.00 -0.63
CA PHE A 74 7.62 -1.21 -2.04
C PHE A 74 6.49 -0.29 -2.50
N ASN A 75 5.38 -0.22 -1.76
CA ASN A 75 4.25 0.65 -2.11
C ASN A 75 4.60 2.13 -2.05
N PHE A 76 5.42 2.54 -1.09
CA PHE A 76 5.91 3.90 -0.97
C PHE A 76 6.76 4.29 -2.19
N VAL A 77 7.79 3.51 -2.49
CA VAL A 77 8.75 3.80 -3.58
C VAL A 77 8.05 3.74 -4.93
N PHE A 78 7.20 2.73 -5.15
CA PHE A 78 6.45 2.59 -6.40
C PHE A 78 5.56 3.81 -6.64
N LEU A 79 4.74 4.20 -5.66
CA LEU A 79 3.84 5.34 -5.84
C LEU A 79 4.62 6.63 -6.03
N PHE A 80 5.65 6.88 -5.22
CA PHE A 80 6.42 8.13 -5.31
C PHE A 80 7.11 8.29 -6.67
N THR A 81 7.72 7.21 -7.18
CA THR A 81 8.41 7.23 -8.47
C THR A 81 7.43 7.32 -9.63
N ASP A 82 6.33 6.56 -9.59
CA ASP A 82 5.31 6.54 -10.63
C ASP A 82 4.55 7.87 -10.72
N ALA A 83 4.07 8.41 -9.60
CA ALA A 83 3.35 9.68 -9.55
C ALA A 83 4.23 10.83 -10.06
N ARG A 84 5.48 10.88 -9.60
CA ARG A 84 6.44 11.89 -10.06
C ARG A 84 6.74 11.74 -11.56
N SER A 85 6.90 10.53 -12.06
CA SER A 85 7.19 10.31 -13.48
C SER A 85 6.01 10.69 -14.39
N THR A 86 4.79 10.30 -14.01
CA THR A 86 3.59 10.51 -14.81
C THR A 86 3.20 11.99 -14.85
N LEU A 87 3.18 12.66 -13.69
CA LEU A 87 2.80 14.07 -13.61
C LEU A 87 3.87 15.00 -14.19
N LYS A 88 5.15 14.63 -14.08
CA LYS A 88 6.24 15.37 -14.75
C LYS A 88 6.16 15.28 -16.27
N VAL A 89 5.74 14.13 -16.82
CA VAL A 89 5.49 13.99 -18.27
C VAL A 89 4.30 14.86 -18.71
N ALA A 90 3.28 15.00 -17.86
CA ALA A 90 2.15 15.90 -18.10
C ALA A 90 2.49 17.39 -17.90
N GLY A 91 3.68 17.74 -17.43
CA GLY A 91 4.14 19.11 -17.24
C GLY A 91 3.84 19.71 -15.86
N PHE A 92 3.36 18.91 -14.91
CA PHE A 92 3.05 19.34 -13.56
C PHE A 92 4.14 18.94 -12.56
N THR A 93 4.38 19.79 -11.56
CA THR A 93 5.37 19.54 -10.50
C THR A 93 4.79 19.84 -9.12
N PHE A 94 4.58 18.78 -8.33
CA PHE A 94 3.97 18.82 -7.00
C PHE A 94 4.81 18.04 -5.99
N ASP A 95 6.06 18.46 -5.78
CA ASP A 95 7.07 17.68 -5.05
C ASP A 95 6.66 17.30 -3.60
N GLN A 96 5.93 18.17 -2.90
CA GLN A 96 5.46 17.90 -1.53
C GLN A 96 4.27 16.93 -1.51
N GLU A 97 3.38 17.01 -2.49
CA GLU A 97 2.14 16.22 -2.53
C GLU A 97 2.41 14.79 -2.98
N TYR A 98 3.42 14.56 -3.84
CA TYR A 98 3.89 13.20 -4.17
C TYR A 98 4.34 12.45 -2.91
N LEU A 99 5.08 13.15 -2.05
CA LEU A 99 5.57 12.58 -0.80
C LEU A 99 4.41 12.32 0.17
N SER A 100 3.50 13.28 0.32
CA SER A 100 2.30 13.11 1.14
C SER A 100 1.49 11.88 0.70
N LEU A 101 1.16 11.79 -0.60
CA LEU A 101 0.38 10.68 -1.16
C LEU A 101 1.10 9.32 -0.96
N ALA A 102 2.42 9.29 -1.14
CA ALA A 102 3.20 8.07 -0.92
C ALA A 102 3.18 7.61 0.54
N ILE A 103 3.24 8.55 1.50
CA ILE A 103 3.12 8.24 2.94
C ILE A 103 1.73 7.70 3.25
N VAL A 104 0.67 8.36 2.76
CA VAL A 104 -0.71 7.90 2.96
C VAL A 104 -0.89 6.49 2.43
N ASN A 105 -0.39 6.21 1.23
CA ASN A 105 -0.44 4.88 0.62
C ASN A 105 0.36 3.82 1.41
N ALA A 106 1.53 4.19 1.91
CA ALA A 106 2.35 3.31 2.74
C ALA A 106 1.65 2.95 4.07
N LEU A 107 0.95 3.92 4.67
CA LEU A 107 0.16 3.71 5.87
C LEU A 107 -1.04 2.79 5.60
N TYR A 108 -1.76 3.00 4.50
CA TYR A 108 -2.82 2.09 4.07
C TYR A 108 -2.28 0.67 3.83
N ALA A 109 -1.11 0.53 3.21
CA ALA A 109 -0.50 -0.78 2.99
C ALA A 109 -0.19 -1.48 4.32
N ALA A 110 0.33 -0.75 5.32
CA ALA A 110 0.60 -1.30 6.65
C ALA A 110 -0.70 -1.77 7.35
N VAL A 111 -1.74 -0.93 7.35
CA VAL A 111 -3.03 -1.26 7.97
C VAL A 111 -3.69 -2.45 7.29
N LEU A 112 -3.76 -2.44 5.94
CA LEU A 112 -4.38 -3.50 5.16
C LEU A 112 -3.62 -4.83 5.32
N PHE A 113 -2.29 -4.79 5.40
CA PHE A 113 -1.45 -5.96 5.64
C PHE A 113 -1.73 -6.56 7.02
N CYS A 114 -1.83 -5.74 8.06
CA CYS A 114 -2.19 -6.19 9.41
C CYS A 114 -3.58 -6.84 9.43
N LEU A 115 -4.59 -6.19 8.82
CA LEU A 115 -5.96 -6.72 8.77
C LEU A 115 -6.04 -8.06 8.02
N LEU A 116 -5.41 -8.16 6.85
CA LEU A 116 -5.39 -9.40 6.09
C LEU A 116 -4.57 -10.50 6.77
N SER A 117 -3.52 -10.15 7.51
CA SER A 117 -2.76 -11.11 8.32
C SER A 117 -3.65 -11.80 9.36
N VAL A 118 -4.52 -11.04 10.05
CA VAL A 118 -5.48 -11.59 11.02
C VAL A 118 -6.44 -12.59 10.38
N ILE A 119 -6.85 -12.36 9.13
CA ILE A 119 -7.81 -13.22 8.41
C ILE A 119 -7.11 -14.47 7.88
N VAL A 120 -5.94 -14.33 7.27
CA VAL A 120 -5.24 -15.42 6.58
C VAL A 120 -4.53 -16.37 7.55
N LYS A 121 -4.24 -15.94 8.78
CA LYS A 121 -3.63 -16.81 9.79
C LYS A 121 -4.37 -18.13 10.03
N PHE A 122 -5.70 -18.13 9.88
CA PHE A 122 -6.54 -19.30 10.11
C PHE A 122 -6.35 -20.40 9.06
N PHE A 123 -5.71 -20.07 7.94
CA PHE A 123 -5.41 -21.02 6.87
C PHE A 123 -4.02 -21.65 6.96
N SER A 124 -3.14 -21.16 7.85
CA SER A 124 -1.76 -21.66 7.99
C SER A 124 -1.60 -22.51 9.25
N ILE A 125 -0.81 -23.59 9.17
CA ILE A 125 -0.67 -24.55 10.27
C ILE A 125 0.47 -24.13 11.22
N ASN A 126 1.65 -23.76 10.71
CA ASN A 126 2.80 -23.46 11.57
C ASN A 126 2.93 -21.97 11.90
N THR A 127 2.56 -21.08 10.98
CA THR A 127 2.69 -19.62 11.14
C THR A 127 1.48 -18.95 11.81
N SER A 128 0.47 -19.72 12.24
CA SER A 128 -0.75 -19.22 12.90
C SER A 128 -0.54 -18.56 14.27
N LYS A 129 0.62 -18.76 14.91
CA LYS A 129 0.89 -18.34 16.30
C LYS A 129 1.51 -16.95 16.45
N ILE A 130 1.71 -16.21 15.35
CA ILE A 130 2.49 -14.96 15.36
C ILE A 130 1.89 -13.89 14.45
N PRO A 131 1.96 -12.61 14.84
CA PRO A 131 1.63 -11.96 16.12
C PRO A 131 0.13 -11.62 16.20
N PHE A 132 -0.48 -11.60 15.04
CA PHE A 132 -1.89 -11.61 14.78
C PHE A 132 -2.20 -12.94 14.15
#